data_AF-A0A170YA89-F1
#
_entry.id   AF-A0A170YA89-F1
#
_cell.length_a   1.000
_cell.length_b   1.000
_cell.length_c   1.000
_cell.angle_alpha   90.00
_cell.angle_beta   90.00
_cell.angle_gamma   90.00
#
_symmetry.space_group_name_H-M   'P 1'
#
loop_
_entity.id
_entity.type
_entity.pdbx_description
1 polymer ?
#
loop_
_entity_poly.entity_id
_entity_poly.type
_entity_poly.pdbx_seq_one_letter_code
_entity_poly.pdbx_strand_id
1 'polypeptide(L)'
;WVMTYPRSGSTWMQELLWLINNKLDYEVSSEIPLLERFPLFEFNMVFSDKYSEGVAELNDNDPEVLKPLKNLTTPGHVIAQSMKSPRHFKTHLPPSLLPPNLLDTCKVVYLARNPFDVAVSFYHHQ
;
A
#
# COMPACT_ATOMS: atom_id res chain seq x y z
N TRP A 1 5.13 8.51 -4.99
CA TRP A 1 3.74 8.01 -4.82
C TRP A 1 3.30 7.27 -6.06
N VAL A 2 2.61 6.13 -5.88
CA VAL A 2 1.84 5.46 -6.93
C VAL A 2 0.37 5.64 -6.60
N MET A 3 -0.36 6.33 -7.47
CA MET A 3 -1.78 6.61 -7.29
C MET A 3 -2.56 5.89 -8.38
N THR A 4 -3.57 5.12 -8.03
CA THR A 4 -4.38 4.40 -9.05
C THR A 4 -5.80 4.23 -8.57
N TYR A 5 -6.78 4.12 -9.46
CA TYR A 5 -7.99 3.38 -9.10
C TYR A 5 -7.59 1.90 -8.85
N PRO A 6 -8.19 1.16 -7.89
CA PRO A 6 -7.83 -0.23 -7.65
C PRO A 6 -7.84 -1.07 -8.94
N ARG A 7 -6.97 -2.09 -9.01
CA ARG A 7 -6.89 -3.02 -10.15
C ARG A 7 -6.41 -2.41 -11.48
N SER A 8 -5.74 -1.26 -11.42
CA SER A 8 -5.17 -0.54 -12.58
C SER A 8 -3.65 -0.73 -12.75
N GLY A 9 -3.08 -1.84 -12.25
CA GLY A 9 -1.65 -2.15 -12.41
C GLY A 9 -0.71 -1.59 -11.33
N SER A 10 -1.23 -1.24 -10.15
CA SER A 10 -0.42 -0.66 -9.06
C SER A 10 0.73 -1.57 -8.62
N THR A 11 0.55 -2.90 -8.58
CA THR A 11 1.57 -3.85 -8.11
C THR A 11 2.85 -3.78 -8.95
N TRP A 12 2.70 -3.83 -10.27
CA TRP A 12 3.84 -3.79 -11.19
C TRP A 12 4.54 -2.43 -11.15
N MET A 13 3.78 -1.33 -11.08
CA MET A 13 4.37 0.00 -10.98
C MET A 13 5.14 0.22 -9.67
N GLN A 14 4.61 -0.26 -8.54
CA GLN A 14 5.32 -0.16 -7.26
C GLN A 14 6.69 -0.83 -7.35
N GLU A 15 6.74 -2.05 -7.92
CA GLU A 15 7.98 -2.81 -8.05
C GLU A 15 8.99 -2.11 -8.98
N LEU A 16 8.54 -1.68 -10.17
CA LEU A 16 9.39 -0.95 -11.10
C LEU A 16 9.98 0.32 -10.49
N LEU A 17 9.14 1.15 -9.87
CA LEU A 17 9.60 2.39 -9.27
C LEU A 17 10.50 2.14 -8.08
N TRP A 18 10.23 1.11 -7.28
CA TRP A 18 11.10 0.75 -6.17
C TRP A 18 12.49 0.34 -6.69
N LEU A 19 12.56 -0.57 -7.67
CA LEU A 19 13.83 -1.00 -8.27
C LEU A 19 14.59 0.17 -8.92
N ILE A 20 13.93 1.02 -9.71
CA ILE A 20 14.57 2.19 -10.35
C ILE A 20 15.18 3.13 -9.29
N ASN A 21 14.45 3.40 -8.21
CA ASN A 21 14.94 4.31 -7.15
C ASN A 21 16.02 3.66 -6.27
N ASN A 22 16.07 2.34 -6.20
CA ASN A 22 17.04 1.58 -5.43
C ASN A 22 18.11 0.91 -6.31
N LYS A 23 18.44 1.52 -7.46
CA LYS A 23 19.56 1.11 -8.33
C LYS A 23 19.50 -0.34 -8.81
N LEU A 24 18.28 -0.84 -9.05
CA LEU A 24 18.01 -2.21 -9.48
C LEU A 24 18.53 -3.26 -8.47
N ASP A 25 18.42 -2.97 -7.17
CA ASP A 25 18.70 -3.92 -6.08
C ASP A 25 17.64 -5.02 -6.04
N TYR A 26 17.87 -6.11 -6.78
CA TYR A 26 16.93 -7.22 -6.89
C TYR A 26 16.95 -8.11 -5.65
N GLU A 27 18.10 -8.19 -4.97
CA GLU A 27 18.29 -8.95 -3.75
C GLU A 27 17.31 -8.47 -2.68
N VAL A 28 17.37 -7.19 -2.32
CA VAL A 28 16.47 -6.61 -1.30
C VAL A 28 15.01 -6.65 -1.76
N SER A 29 14.74 -6.44 -3.05
CA SER A 29 13.38 -6.48 -3.58
C SER A 29 12.73 -7.86 -3.44
N SER A 30 13.54 -8.92 -3.53
CA SER A 30 13.13 -10.31 -3.39
C SER A 30 12.97 -10.76 -1.93
N GLU A 31 13.75 -10.18 -1.02
CA GLU A 31 13.74 -10.52 0.41
C GLU A 31 12.60 -9.80 1.16
N ILE A 32 12.39 -8.52 0.88
CA ILE A 32 11.43 -7.70 1.63
C ILE A 32 10.08 -7.66 0.88
N PRO A 33 8.95 -8.00 1.53
CA PRO A 33 7.64 -7.92 0.90
C PRO A 33 7.31 -6.53 0.35
N LEU A 34 6.62 -6.50 -0.79
CA LEU A 34 6.25 -5.26 -1.47
C LEU A 34 5.48 -4.30 -0.57
N LEU A 35 4.59 -4.81 0.29
CA LEU A 35 3.78 -3.97 1.20
C LEU A 35 4.65 -3.25 2.24
N GLU A 36 5.77 -3.82 2.65
CA GLU A 36 6.71 -3.19 3.58
C GLU A 36 7.59 -2.16 2.87
N ARG A 37 7.99 -2.46 1.63
CA ARG A 37 8.76 -1.54 0.78
C ARG A 37 7.93 -0.36 0.27
N PHE A 38 6.63 -0.56 0.08
CA PHE A 38 5.72 0.36 -0.58
C PHE A 38 4.31 0.33 0.08
N PRO A 39 4.15 0.86 1.30
CA PRO A 39 2.89 0.75 2.04
C PRO A 39 1.70 1.39 1.32
N LEU A 40 0.51 0.79 1.50
CA LEU A 40 -0.74 1.43 1.14
C LEU A 40 -1.09 2.50 2.18
N PHE A 41 -1.19 3.75 1.75
CA PHE A 41 -1.36 4.90 2.64
C PHE A 41 -2.65 4.83 3.47
N GLU A 42 -3.71 4.26 2.91
CA GLU A 42 -5.04 4.15 3.51
C GLU A 42 -5.39 2.76 4.06
N PHE A 43 -4.40 1.89 4.31
CA PHE A 43 -4.70 0.49 4.70
C PHE A 43 -5.53 0.40 5.98
N ASN A 44 -5.32 1.33 6.92
CA ASN A 44 -6.09 1.45 8.15
C ASN A 44 -7.57 1.76 7.98
N MET A 45 -8.01 2.17 6.79
CA MET A 45 -9.42 2.42 6.50
C MET A 45 -10.14 1.17 6.00
N VAL A 46 -9.40 0.11 5.65
CA VAL A 46 -9.96 -1.15 5.13
C VAL A 46 -10.35 -2.09 6.26
N PHE A 47 -9.62 -2.04 7.38
CA PHE A 47 -9.80 -2.94 8.52
C PHE A 47 -10.17 -2.16 9.77
N SER A 48 -11.08 -2.72 10.57
CA SER A 48 -11.45 -2.17 11.88
C SER A 48 -10.76 -2.95 13.00
N ASP A 49 -10.68 -2.36 14.19
CA ASP A 49 -10.17 -3.06 15.37
C ASP A 49 -10.96 -4.35 15.62
N LYS A 50 -12.29 -4.31 15.43
CA LYS A 50 -13.17 -5.49 15.52
C LYS A 50 -12.82 -6.60 14.51
N TYR A 51 -12.38 -6.24 13.31
CA TYR A 51 -11.89 -7.23 12.35
C TYR A 51 -10.62 -7.90 12.88
N SER A 52 -9.67 -7.11 13.40
CA SER A 52 -8.42 -7.63 13.96
C SER A 52 -8.67 -8.53 15.17
N GLU A 53 -9.61 -8.18 16.05
CA GLU A 53 -10.05 -9.01 17.19
C GLU A 53 -10.64 -10.34 16.70
N GLY A 54 -11.54 -10.31 15.71
CA GLY A 54 -12.12 -11.54 15.16
C GLY A 54 -11.08 -12.46 14.52
N VAL A 55 -10.08 -11.89 13.81
CA VAL A 55 -8.96 -12.69 13.29
C VAL A 55 -8.12 -13.25 14.43
N ALA A 56 -7.88 -12.49 15.50
CA ALA A 56 -7.13 -12.96 16.65
C ALA A 56 -7.79 -14.19 17.31
N GLU A 57 -9.09 -14.11 17.55
CA GLU A 57 -9.89 -15.19 18.14
C GLU A 57 -9.87 -16.46 17.27
N LEU A 58 -10.02 -16.31 15.95
CA LEU A 58 -9.98 -17.44 15.00
C LEU A 58 -8.62 -18.14 14.91
N ASN A 59 -7.55 -17.47 15.35
CA ASN A 59 -6.19 -17.98 15.32
C ASN A 59 -5.64 -18.22 16.74
N ASP A 60 -6.51 -18.49 17.72
CA ASP A 60 -6.15 -18.80 19.10
C ASP A 60 -5.24 -17.75 19.77
N ASN A 61 -5.34 -16.49 19.33
CA ASN A 61 -4.47 -15.38 19.75
C ASN A 61 -2.97 -15.66 19.54
N ASP A 62 -2.61 -16.44 18.52
CA ASP A 62 -1.21 -16.72 18.19
C ASP A 62 -0.43 -15.40 17.96
N PRO A 63 0.58 -15.09 18.80
CA PRO A 63 1.31 -13.83 18.71
C PRO A 63 2.00 -13.59 17.36
N GLU A 64 2.38 -14.65 16.62
CA GLU A 64 2.98 -14.52 15.29
C GLU A 64 1.94 -14.11 14.24
N VAL A 65 0.68 -14.56 14.39
CA VAL A 65 -0.43 -14.11 13.53
C VAL A 65 -0.83 -12.67 13.86
N LEU A 66 -0.79 -12.28 15.15
CA LEU A 66 -1.19 -10.94 15.58
C LEU A 66 -0.19 -9.84 15.22
N LYS A 67 1.10 -10.19 15.11
CA LYS A 67 2.18 -9.25 14.83
C LYS A 67 1.95 -8.42 13.55
N PRO A 68 1.63 -9.00 12.38
CA PRO A 68 1.31 -8.21 11.19
C PRO A 68 -0.04 -7.47 11.31
N LEU A 69 -1.00 -7.95 12.11
CA LEU A 69 -2.31 -7.30 12.27
C LEU A 69 -2.21 -5.89 12.87
N LYS A 70 -1.23 -5.65 13.75
CA LYS A 70 -1.02 -4.32 14.34
C LYS A 70 -0.73 -3.22 13.31
N ASN A 71 -0.09 -3.59 12.20
CA ASN A 71 0.19 -2.63 11.14
C ASN A 71 -1.06 -2.34 10.29
N LEU A 72 -2.07 -3.21 10.30
CA LEU A 72 -3.30 -3.03 9.51
C LEU A 72 -4.06 -1.79 9.93
N THR A 73 -4.12 -1.49 11.23
CA THR A 73 -4.89 -0.35 11.77
C THR A 73 -4.04 0.90 11.97
N THR A 74 -2.74 0.84 11.69
CA THR A 74 -1.84 1.99 11.82
C THR A 74 -2.04 2.97 10.66
N PRO A 75 -2.37 4.25 10.92
CA PRO A 75 -2.55 5.23 9.85
C PRO A 75 -1.28 5.45 9.02
N GLY A 76 -1.44 5.61 7.70
CA GLY A 76 -0.29 5.75 6.79
C GLY A 76 0.64 6.92 7.11
N HIS A 77 0.12 8.03 7.66
CA HIS A 77 0.95 9.17 8.08
C HIS A 77 1.83 8.85 9.30
N VAL A 78 1.42 7.91 10.17
CA VAL A 78 2.22 7.42 11.30
C VAL A 78 3.32 6.50 10.78
N ILE A 79 2.98 5.57 9.86
CA ILE A 79 3.96 4.72 9.16
C ILE A 79 5.02 5.61 8.47
N ALA A 80 4.59 6.70 7.83
CA ALA A 80 5.51 7.61 7.15
C ALA A 80 6.54 8.28 8.06
N GLN A 81 6.27 8.45 9.36
CA GLN A 81 7.20 9.07 10.31
C GLN A 81 8.32 8.13 10.74
N SER A 82 8.08 6.81 10.74
CA SER A 82 9.10 5.80 11.09
C SER A 82 9.98 5.41 9.91
N MET A 83 9.56 5.66 8.67
CA MET A 83 10.30 5.33 7.46
C MET A 83 11.44 6.32 7.17
N LYS A 84 12.60 5.79 6.75
CA LYS A 84 13.71 6.60 6.22
C LYS A 84 13.34 7.13 4.83
N SER A 85 13.88 8.31 4.48
CA SER A 85 13.74 8.86 3.13
C SER A 85 14.80 8.28 2.17
N PRO A 86 14.51 8.16 0.87
CA PRO A 86 13.25 8.49 0.20
C PRO A 86 12.15 7.45 0.48
N ARG A 87 10.90 7.92 0.61
CA ARG A 87 9.73 7.08 0.95
C ARG A 87 8.89 6.79 -0.27
N HIS A 88 8.30 5.60 -0.30
CA HIS A 88 7.38 5.14 -1.33
C HIS A 88 6.00 4.84 -0.72
N PHE A 89 4.94 5.38 -1.33
CA PHE A 89 3.56 5.17 -0.88
C PHE A 89 2.64 4.91 -2.05
N LYS A 90 1.81 3.88 -1.91
CA LYS A 90 0.71 3.57 -2.81
C LYS A 90 -0.56 4.18 -2.24
N THR A 91 -1.46 4.67 -3.09
CA THR A 91 -2.80 5.06 -2.68
C THR A 91 -3.82 4.86 -3.80
N HIS A 92 -5.05 4.58 -3.39
CA HIS A 92 -6.27 4.57 -4.18
C HIS A 92 -7.17 5.77 -3.88
N LEU A 93 -6.76 6.65 -2.97
CA LEU A 93 -7.48 7.88 -2.69
C LEU A 93 -7.38 8.85 -3.88
N PRO A 94 -8.47 9.57 -4.20
CA PRO A 94 -8.41 10.65 -5.16
C PRO A 94 -7.53 11.80 -4.62
N PRO A 95 -6.95 12.64 -5.50
CA PRO A 95 -6.10 13.76 -5.09
C PRO A 95 -6.74 14.72 -4.07
N SER A 96 -8.07 14.87 -4.12
CA SER A 96 -8.82 15.73 -3.19
C SER A 96 -8.82 15.26 -1.74
N LEU A 97 -8.45 14.01 -1.47
CA LEU A 97 -8.34 13.45 -0.11
C LEU A 97 -6.88 13.33 0.36
N LEU A 98 -5.95 13.88 -0.42
CA LEU A 98 -4.52 13.93 -0.09
C LEU A 98 -4.11 15.37 0.21
N PRO A 99 -2.91 15.60 0.79
CA PRO A 99 -2.43 16.96 1.03
C PRO A 99 -2.46 17.80 -0.27
N PRO A 100 -3.01 19.02 -0.24
CA PRO A 100 -3.19 19.81 -1.46
C PRO A 100 -1.86 20.21 -2.12
N ASN A 101 -0.78 20.28 -1.33
CA ASN A 101 0.59 20.57 -1.76
C ASN A 101 1.40 19.29 -2.06
N LEU A 102 0.74 18.15 -2.27
CA LEU A 102 1.41 16.86 -2.53
C LEU A 102 2.35 16.96 -3.73
N LEU A 103 1.92 17.61 -4.81
CA LEU A 103 2.72 17.72 -6.05
C LEU A 103 3.87 18.72 -5.94
N ASP A 104 3.82 19.65 -4.99
CA ASP A 104 4.90 20.61 -4.73
C ASP A 104 6.08 19.96 -3.99
N THR A 105 5.80 18.89 -3.24
CA THR A 105 6.77 18.24 -2.34
C THR A 105 7.17 16.84 -2.78
N CYS A 106 6.32 16.17 -3.57
CA CYS A 106 6.47 14.76 -3.90
C CYS A 106 6.25 14.48 -5.38
N LYS A 107 6.91 13.43 -5.89
CA LYS A 107 6.60 12.87 -7.23
C LYS A 107 5.44 11.88 -7.13
N VAL A 108 4.47 12.01 -8.04
CA VAL A 108 3.31 11.13 -8.17
C VAL A 108 3.28 10.51 -9.56
N VAL A 109 3.12 9.18 -9.61
CA VAL A 109 2.83 8.45 -10.84
C VAL A 109 1.39 7.95 -10.74
N TYR A 110 0.53 8.41 -11.65
CA TYR A 110 -0.86 7.97 -11.72
C TYR A 110 -1.03 6.87 -12.77
N LEU A 111 -1.76 5.79 -12.44
CA LEU A 111 -2.13 4.76 -13.42
C LEU A 111 -3.64 4.76 -13.64
N ALA A 112 -4.02 4.89 -14.90
CA ALA A 112 -5.36 4.63 -15.40
C ALA A 112 -5.39 3.32 -16.19
N ARG A 113 -6.53 2.64 -16.16
CA ARG A 113 -6.84 1.47 -16.99
C ARG A 113 -8.26 1.63 -17.52
N ASN A 114 -8.55 1.03 -18.67
CA ASN A 114 -9.90 0.96 -19.22
C ASN A 114 -10.88 0.48 -18.13
N PRO A 115 -11.95 1.24 -17.83
CA PRO A 115 -12.88 0.91 -16.74
C PRO A 115 -13.59 -0.44 -16.91
N PHE A 116 -13.80 -0.91 -18.14
CA PHE A 116 -14.39 -2.23 -18.38
C PHE A 116 -13.45 -3.36 -17.95
N ASP A 117 -12.15 -3.22 -18.23
CA ASP A 117 -11.14 -4.19 -17.78
C ASP A 117 -10.91 -4.12 -16.27
N VAL A 118 -11.00 -2.92 -15.69
CA VAL A 118 -10.96 -2.73 -14.24
C VAL A 118 -12.12 -3.48 -13.58
N ALA A 119 -13.35 -3.35 -14.10
CA ALA A 119 -14.51 -4.03 -13.54
C ALA A 119 -14.35 -5.56 -13.52
N VAL A 120 -13.94 -6.16 -14.65
CA VAL A 120 -13.66 -7.61 -14.73
C VAL A 120 -12.53 -8.00 -13.78
N SER A 121 -11.45 -7.20 -13.70
CA SER A 121 -10.33 -7.47 -12.82
C SER A 121 -10.66 -7.33 -11.33
N PHE A 122 -11.64 -6.49 -11.00
CA PHE A 122 -12.14 -6.32 -9.65
C PHE A 122 -13.06 -7.47 -9.26
N TYR A 123 -13.92 -7.93 -10.17
CA TYR A 123 -14.78 -9.11 -9.98
C TYR A 123 -13.96 -10.35 -9.57
N HIS A 124 -12.83 -10.61 -10.24
CA HIS A 124 -11.96 -11.75 -9.93
C HIS A 124 -10.99 -11.55 -8.75
N HIS A 125 -10.95 -10.36 -8.15
CA HIS A 125 -10.08 -10.09 -7.01
C HIS A 125 -10.76 -10.34 -5.66
N GLN A 126 -12.09 -10.22 -5.61
CA GLN A 126 -12.87 -10.45 -4.40
C GLN A 126 -12.97 -11.94 -4.06
#